data_AF-A0A7Y8MB40-F1
#
_entry.id   AF-A0A7Y8MB40-F1
#
_cell.length_a   1.000
_cell.length_b   1.000
_cell.length_c   1.000
_cell.angle_alpha   90.00
_cell.angle_beta   90.00
_cell.angle_gamma   90.00
#
_symmetry.space_group_name_H-M   'P 1'
#
loop_
_entity.id
_entity.type
_entity.pdbx_description
1 polymer ?
#
loop_
_entity_poly.entity_id
_entity_poly.type
_entity_poly.pdbx_seq_one_letter_code
_entity_poly.pdbx_strand_id
1 'polypeptide(L)'
;MSDDRQIAFRFGFSPRHDRRSFVAGAANAAALTALDRWPEWSEPVLALHGPAGCGKTHLAAIWAARARAGPLDPARLDAALAAGAAGAGALLLDLGAGPLPG
;
A
#
# COMPACT_ATOMS: atom_id res chain seq x y z
N MET A 1 -13.55 -21.76 -42.84
CA MET A 1 -13.79 -20.73 -41.81
C MET A 1 -13.11 -21.22 -40.54
N SER A 2 -11.83 -20.88 -40.36
CA SER A 2 -11.09 -21.27 -39.16
C SER A 2 -11.50 -20.35 -38.01
N ASP A 3 -11.91 -20.99 -36.90
CA ASP A 3 -12.37 -20.38 -35.66
C ASP A 3 -11.16 -19.80 -34.91
N ASP A 4 -11.11 -18.48 -34.79
CA ASP A 4 -10.01 -17.72 -34.19
C ASP A 4 -10.13 -17.77 -32.67
N ARG A 5 -9.95 -18.98 -32.11
CA ARG A 5 -10.03 -19.20 -30.67
C ARG A 5 -8.77 -18.65 -30.00
N GLN A 6 -8.87 -17.41 -29.53
CA GLN A 6 -7.86 -16.73 -28.74
C GLN A 6 -7.43 -17.59 -27.53
N ILE A 7 -6.16 -18.00 -27.52
CA ILE A 7 -5.53 -18.65 -26.37
C ILE A 7 -5.32 -17.54 -25.32
N ALA A 8 -6.08 -17.58 -24.23
CA ALA A 8 -5.85 -16.69 -23.09
C ALA A 8 -4.46 -16.98 -22.49
N PHE A 9 -3.48 -16.14 -22.82
CA PHE A 9 -2.16 -16.20 -22.23
C PHE A 9 -2.27 -15.77 -20.76
N ARG A 10 -2.54 -16.75 -19.88
CA ARG A 10 -2.54 -16.53 -18.43
C ARG A 10 -1.10 -16.28 -18.00
N PHE A 11 -0.68 -15.02 -18.01
CA PHE A 11 0.48 -14.61 -17.21
C PHE A 11 0.13 -14.91 -15.76
N GLY A 12 0.72 -15.97 -15.20
CA GLY A 12 0.82 -16.16 -13.75
C GLY A 12 1.76 -15.10 -13.17
N PHE A 13 1.41 -13.83 -13.33
CA PHE A 13 2.15 -12.74 -12.72
C PHE A 13 1.60 -12.60 -11.31
N SER A 14 2.14 -13.37 -10.36
CA SER A 14 2.02 -13.00 -8.95
C SER A 14 2.70 -11.64 -8.81
N PRO A 15 1.99 -10.55 -8.48
CA PRO A 15 2.63 -9.27 -8.32
C PRO A 15 3.65 -9.40 -7.19
N ARG A 16 4.93 -9.33 -7.56
CA ARG A 16 6.02 -9.30 -6.59
C ARG A 16 6.03 -7.90 -5.98
N HIS A 17 5.46 -7.78 -4.80
CA HIS A 17 5.48 -6.55 -4.00
C HIS A 17 6.80 -6.39 -3.23
N ASP A 18 7.92 -6.81 -3.83
CA ASP A 18 9.23 -6.66 -3.22
C ASP A 18 9.87 -5.31 -3.60
N ARG A 19 10.67 -4.76 -2.69
CA ARG A 19 11.40 -3.48 -2.88
C ARG A 19 12.23 -3.47 -4.17
N ARG A 20 12.65 -4.64 -4.67
CA ARG A 20 13.51 -4.81 -5.85
C ARG A 20 12.72 -4.71 -7.16
N SER A 21 11.41 -4.92 -7.11
CA SER A 21 10.49 -4.83 -8.25
C SER A 21 9.89 -3.43 -8.42
N PHE A 22 10.19 -2.50 -7.50
CA PHE A 22 9.72 -1.12 -7.59
C PHE A 22 10.74 -0.20 -8.28
N VAL A 23 10.35 0.38 -9.41
CA VAL A 23 11.17 1.38 -10.10
C VAL A 23 11.00 2.72 -9.39
N ALA A 24 12.04 3.12 -8.65
CA ALA A 24 12.11 4.46 -8.09
C ALA A 24 12.27 5.50 -9.21
N GLY A 25 11.52 6.59 -9.12
CA GLY A 25 11.58 7.71 -10.04
C GLY A 25 11.16 9.00 -9.35
N ALA A 26 11.34 10.14 -10.01
CA ALA A 26 11.02 11.45 -9.44
C ALA A 26 9.59 11.52 -8.88
N ALA A 27 8.63 10.84 -9.53
CA ALA A 27 7.23 10.81 -9.13
C ALA A 27 6.93 10.06 -7.81
N ASN A 28 7.82 9.18 -7.33
CA ASN A 28 7.59 8.35 -6.15
C ASN A 28 8.71 8.43 -5.08
N ALA A 29 9.75 9.21 -5.34
CA ALA A 29 10.91 9.37 -4.46
C ALA A 29 10.53 9.93 -3.07
N ALA A 30 9.63 10.91 -3.01
CA ALA A 30 9.17 11.49 -1.75
C ALA A 30 8.42 10.46 -0.89
N ALA A 31 7.51 9.69 -1.52
CA ALA A 31 6.77 8.63 -0.84
C ALA A 31 7.71 7.52 -0.32
N LEU A 32 8.66 7.08 -1.15
CA LEU A 32 9.68 6.10 -0.73
C LEU A 32 10.51 6.59 0.45
N THR A 33 10.99 7.84 0.39
CA THR A 33 11.81 8.42 1.47
C THR A 33 11.03 8.48 2.78
N ALA A 34 9.75 8.84 2.72
CA ALA A 34 8.90 8.88 3.91
C ALA A 34 8.66 7.46 4.48
N LEU A 35 8.41 6.46 3.63
CA LEU A 35 8.27 5.06 4.06
C LEU A 35 9.56 4.47 4.64
N ASP A 36 10.72 4.84 4.09
CA ASP A 36 12.02 4.32 4.53
C ASP A 36 12.43 4.82 5.92
N ARG A 37 11.85 5.93 6.39
CA ARG A 37 12.01 6.47 7.76
C ARG A 37 11.28 5.67 8.84
N TRP A 38 10.54 4.62 8.48
CA TRP A 38 9.95 3.74 9.49
C TRP A 38 11.04 2.90 10.17
N PRO A 39 11.05 2.76 11.50
CA PRO A 39 10.03 3.19 12.47
C PRO A 39 10.18 4.60 13.09
N GLU A 40 11.15 5.40 12.66
CA GLU A 40 11.45 6.74 13.17
C GLU A 40 10.51 7.85 12.67
N TRP A 41 9.25 7.54 12.37
CA TRP A 41 8.27 8.53 11.96
C TRP A 41 7.97 9.52 13.09
N SER A 42 7.88 10.81 12.73
CA SER A 42 7.52 11.86 13.69
C SER A 42 6.04 11.81 14.08
N GLU A 43 5.19 11.37 13.15
CA GLU A 43 3.75 11.22 13.35
C GLU A 43 3.36 9.73 13.37
N PRO A 44 2.31 9.35 14.11
CA PRO A 44 1.85 7.96 14.20
C PRO A 44 1.20 7.44 12.90
N VAL A 45 0.91 8.33 11.95
CA VAL A 45 0.20 8.03 10.70
C VAL A 45 0.93 8.66 9.52
N LEU A 46 1.03 7.91 8.42
CA LEU A 46 1.49 8.39 7.12
C LEU A 46 0.43 8.07 6.05
N ALA A 47 -0.04 9.09 5.33
CA ALA A 47 -1.00 8.93 4.25
C ALA A 47 -0.31 8.97 2.87
N LEU A 48 -0.52 7.93 2.06
CA LEU A 48 -0.08 7.88 0.66
C LEU A 48 -1.23 8.30 -0.26
N HIS A 49 -1.10 9.43 -0.94
CA HIS A 49 -2.09 9.93 -1.89
C HIS A 49 -1.49 10.14 -3.29
N GLY A 50 -2.34 10.10 -4.31
CA GLY A 50 -1.94 10.25 -5.71
C GLY A 50 -2.91 9.60 -6.69
N PRO A 51 -2.75 9.82 -8.01
CA PRO A 51 -3.66 9.30 -9.04
C PRO A 51 -3.83 7.78 -9.02
N ALA A 52 -4.90 7.28 -9.63
CA ALA A 52 -5.05 5.85 -9.88
C ALA A 52 -3.86 5.34 -10.72
N GLY A 53 -3.35 4.15 -10.39
CA GLY A 53 -2.23 3.55 -11.12
C GLY A 53 -0.83 4.08 -10.80
N CYS A 54 -0.66 5.10 -9.92
CA CYS A 54 0.69 5.62 -9.59
C CYS A 54 1.52 4.74 -8.64
N GLY A 55 1.01 3.57 -8.24
CA GLY A 55 1.74 2.60 -7.43
C GLY A 55 1.54 2.69 -5.91
N LYS A 56 0.54 3.43 -5.40
CA LYS A 56 0.22 3.52 -3.96
C LYS A 56 0.09 2.16 -3.28
N THR A 57 -0.70 1.26 -3.86
CA THR A 57 -0.90 -0.11 -3.34
C THR A 57 0.41 -0.88 -3.28
N HIS A 58 1.30 -0.68 -4.26
CA HIS A 58 2.61 -1.32 -4.27
C HIS A 58 3.53 -0.76 -3.17
N LEU A 59 3.58 0.57 -3.02
CA LEU A 59 4.33 1.25 -1.96
C LEU A 59 3.84 0.84 -0.56
N ALA A 60 2.51 0.81 -0.38
CA ALA A 60 1.86 0.35 0.85
C ALA A 60 2.22 -1.10 1.18
N ALA A 61 2.23 -2.00 0.18
CA ALA A 61 2.60 -3.39 0.36
C ALA A 61 4.08 -3.57 0.76
N ILE A 62 5.00 -2.80 0.16
CA ILE A 62 6.43 -2.80 0.55
C ILE A 62 6.58 -2.40 2.01
N TRP A 63 5.94 -1.30 2.41
CA TRP A 63 6.02 -0.83 3.78
C TRP A 63 5.38 -1.82 4.75
N ALA A 64 4.20 -2.36 4.44
CA ALA A 64 3.52 -3.33 5.28
C ALA A 64 4.37 -4.58 5.51
N ALA A 65 5.06 -5.08 4.47
CA ALA A 65 5.98 -6.20 4.61
C ALA A 65 7.16 -5.87 5.56
N ARG A 66 7.75 -4.67 5.44
CA ARG A 66 8.86 -4.22 6.29
C ARG A 66 8.43 -3.97 7.73
N ALA A 67 7.29 -3.32 7.93
CA ALA A 67 6.75 -2.94 9.24
C ALA A 67 6.00 -4.09 9.93
N ARG A 68 5.78 -5.22 9.22
CA ARG A 68 4.87 -6.31 9.62
C ARG A 68 3.46 -5.77 9.89
N ALA A 69 3.02 -4.85 9.05
CA ALA A 69 1.74 -4.18 9.22
C ALA A 69 0.58 -5.10 8.85
N GLY A 70 -0.42 -5.18 9.72
CA GLY A 70 -1.68 -5.87 9.43
C GLY A 70 -2.64 -4.97 8.64
N PRO A 71 -3.50 -5.52 7.76
CA PRO A 71 -4.56 -4.74 7.14
C PRO A 71 -5.57 -4.28 8.21
N LEU A 72 -5.99 -3.02 8.13
CA LEU A 72 -7.05 -2.44 8.94
C LEU A 72 -8.24 -2.13 8.03
N ASP A 73 -9.41 -2.63 8.42
CA ASP A 73 -10.69 -2.23 7.83
C ASP A 73 -11.01 -0.79 8.26
N PRO A 74 -11.30 0.14 7.32
CA PRO A 74 -11.73 1.50 7.66
C PRO A 74 -12.87 1.58 8.67
N ALA A 75 -13.82 0.65 8.64
CA ALA A 75 -14.93 0.60 9.59
C ALA A 75 -14.48 0.29 11.03
N ARG A 76 -13.24 -0.17 11.22
CA ARG A 76 -12.66 -0.52 12.51
C ARG A 76 -11.66 0.50 13.03
N LEU A 77 -11.46 1.61 12.32
CA LEU A 77 -10.49 2.64 12.68
C LEU A 77 -10.75 3.20 14.07
N ASP A 78 -11.98 3.62 14.37
CA ASP A 78 -12.33 4.20 15.68
C ASP A 78 -12.09 3.21 16.82
N ALA A 79 -12.45 1.95 16.61
CA ALA A 79 -12.23 0.89 17.59
C ALA A 79 -10.73 0.63 17.83
N ALA A 80 -9.91 0.67 16.77
CA ALA A 80 -8.46 0.49 16.87
C ALA A 80 -7.79 1.67 17.60
N LEU A 81 -8.25 2.90 17.34
CA LEU A 81 -7.80 4.11 18.03
C LEU A 81 -8.21 4.10 19.51
N ALA A 82 -9.46 3.72 19.81
CA ALA A 82 -9.97 3.63 21.18
C ALA A 82 -9.27 2.53 22.00
N ALA A 83 -8.89 1.42 21.36
CA ALA A 83 -8.04 0.39 21.97
C ALA A 83 -6.59 0.85 22.19
N GLY A 84 -6.26 2.07 21.77
CA GLY A 84 -4.99 2.73 22.03
C GLY A 84 -3.83 2.23 21.19
N ALA A 85 -4.06 1.40 20.16
CA ALA A 85 -3.04 0.76 19.29
C ALA A 85 -1.76 0.24 20.00
N ALA A 86 -1.79 0.13 21.33
CA ALA A 86 -0.63 -0.05 22.18
C ALA A 86 -0.34 -1.54 22.18
N GLY A 87 0.58 -1.94 21.30
CA GLY A 87 0.94 -3.32 21.05
C GLY A 87 0.32 -3.92 19.78
N ALA A 88 -0.49 -3.19 19.01
CA ALA A 88 -1.13 -3.70 17.79
C ALA A 88 -0.17 -3.85 16.59
N GLY A 89 1.09 -3.38 16.71
CA GLY A 89 2.02 -3.32 15.59
C GLY A 89 1.59 -2.25 14.56
N ALA A 90 2.30 -2.18 13.44
CA ALA A 90 1.92 -1.28 12.35
C ALA A 90 0.60 -1.74 11.69
N LEU A 91 -0.18 -0.81 11.15
CA LEU A 91 -1.43 -1.11 10.46
C LEU A 91 -1.49 -0.41 9.10
N LEU A 92 -2.03 -1.08 8.09
CA LEU A 92 -2.26 -0.54 6.76
C LEU A 92 -3.75 -0.35 6.51
N LEU A 93 -4.16 0.89 6.24
CA LEU A 93 -5.52 1.25 5.88
C LEU A 93 -5.59 1.64 4.39
N ASP A 94 -6.41 0.93 3.61
CA ASP A 94 -6.69 1.30 2.21
C ASP A 94 -8.04 2.03 2.13
N LEU A 95 -8.00 3.34 1.86
CA LEU A 95 -9.18 4.19 1.74
C LEU A 95 -9.77 4.20 0.31
N GLY A 96 -9.20 3.43 -0.62
CA GLY A 96 -9.59 3.45 -2.02
C GLY A 96 -9.23 4.76 -2.73
N ALA A 97 -9.73 4.94 -3.96
CA ALA A 97 -9.43 6.12 -4.79
C ALA A 97 -10.30 7.36 -4.45
N GLY A 98 -10.96 7.39 -3.28
CA GLY A 98 -11.82 8.49 -2.86
C GLY A 98 -11.04 9.66 -2.27
N PRO A 99 -11.65 10.87 -2.22
CA PRO A 99 -11.07 11.98 -1.47
C PRO A 99 -10.94 11.61 0.02
N LEU A 100 -9.91 12.13 0.68
CA LEU A 100 -9.77 11.98 2.13
C LEU A 100 -10.98 12.63 2.82
N PRO A 101 -11.56 12.02 3.86
CA PRO A 101 -12.51 12.72 4.72
C PRO A 101 -11.79 13.91 5.36
N GLY A 102 -12.43 15.08 5.28
CA GLY A 102 -11.93 16.34 5.85
C GLY A 102 -12.16 16.45 7.35
#